data_AF-A0A845JXK5-F1
#
_entry.id   AF-A0A845JXK5-F1
#
_cell.length_a   1.000
_cell.length_b   1.000
_cell.length_c   1.000
_cell.angle_alpha   90.00
_cell.angle_beta   90.00
_cell.angle_gamma   90.00
#
_symmetry.space_group_name_H-M   'P 1'
#
loop_
_entity.id
_entity.type
_entity.pdbx_description
1 polymer ?
#
loop_
_entity_poly.entity_id
_entity_poly.type
_entity_poly.pdbx_seq_one_letter_code
_entity_poly.pdbx_strand_id
1 'polypeptide(L)'
;MLLGSGASPEESGVIGVVLAILIGIWVFYSVEFREQLSLVLGGFVFGAAIVGGWYVTSGPIGKAWQETAEWMDQPPIGVGDQSYTFINPMGETLVYFQSGFNELLLSFGVCSVAGVIFGSFMYSIFSRSFHLEWFPSVKDFFNHLIGAILMGIGGVLAMGCTIGQAVTGSSTLSIGSFIVFFSILLGSAVSIKTRYYLLYYEGEANLLKAIIAALADIRLMPKSFRRLDQI
;
A
#
# COMPACT_ATOMS: atom_id res chain seq x y z
N MET A 1 -1.45 12.31 -14.40
CA MET A 1 -1.69 12.91 -15.74
C MET A 1 -2.53 11.95 -16.59
N LEU A 2 -3.84 11.89 -16.32
CA LEU A 2 -4.83 11.17 -17.16
C LEU A 2 -5.10 11.89 -18.49
N LEU A 3 -4.58 13.11 -18.69
CA LEU A 3 -4.90 13.98 -19.83
C LEU A 3 -3.71 14.37 -20.73
N GLY A 4 -2.55 13.71 -20.57
CA GLY A 4 -1.35 14.06 -21.35
C GLY A 4 -0.75 15.43 -20.96
N SER A 5 0.44 15.70 -21.51
CA SER A 5 1.36 16.80 -21.15
C SER A 5 0.86 18.23 -21.38
N GLY A 6 -0.43 18.42 -21.73
CA GLY A 6 -0.98 19.70 -22.19
C GLY A 6 -2.12 20.30 -21.35
N ALA A 7 -2.59 19.62 -20.29
CA ALA A 7 -3.63 20.18 -19.42
C ALA A 7 -3.03 21.16 -18.40
N SER A 8 -3.67 22.31 -18.21
CA SER A 8 -3.24 23.27 -17.18
C SER A 8 -3.43 22.68 -15.77
N PRO A 9 -2.61 23.09 -14.77
CA PRO A 9 -2.74 22.61 -13.39
C PRO A 9 -4.14 22.81 -12.81
N GLU A 10 -4.81 23.91 -13.20
CA GLU A 10 -6.15 24.26 -12.75
C GLU A 10 -7.22 23.31 -13.28
N GLU A 11 -7.19 22.95 -14.57
CA GLU A 11 -8.11 22.00 -15.19
C GLU A 11 -7.98 20.60 -14.58
N SER A 12 -6.74 20.18 -14.30
CA SER A 12 -6.48 18.88 -13.66
C SER A 12 -7.01 18.84 -12.21
N GLY A 13 -6.93 19.97 -11.49
CA GLY A 13 -7.46 20.10 -10.13
C GLY A 13 -8.99 20.02 -10.09
N VAL A 14 -9.68 20.71 -11.01
CA VAL A 14 -11.15 20.69 -11.09
C VAL A 14 -11.67 19.27 -11.33
N ILE A 15 -11.05 18.52 -12.24
CA ILE A 15 -11.44 17.13 -12.53
C ILE A 15 -11.24 16.23 -11.30
N GLY A 16 -10.13 16.40 -10.59
CA GLY A 16 -9.86 15.68 -9.35
C GLY A 16 -10.95 15.92 -8.29
N VAL A 17 -11.35 17.18 -8.11
CA VAL A 17 -12.43 17.55 -7.17
C VAL A 17 -13.77 16.96 -7.59
N VAL A 18 -14.13 17.05 -8.87
CA VAL A 18 -15.39 16.48 -9.38
C VAL A 18 -15.43 14.97 -9.16
N LEU A 19 -14.34 14.26 -9.49
CA LEU A 19 -14.27 12.81 -9.28
C LEU A 19 -14.32 12.44 -7.79
N ALA A 20 -13.64 13.18 -6.94
CA ALA A 20 -13.70 12.98 -5.49
C ALA A 20 -15.12 13.16 -4.94
N ILE A 21 -15.85 14.17 -5.41
CA ILE A 21 -17.26 14.40 -5.03
C ILE A 21 -18.15 13.25 -5.52
N LEU A 22 -18.01 12.83 -6.79
CA LEU A 22 -18.81 11.74 -7.34
C LEU A 22 -18.58 10.42 -6.60
N ILE A 23 -17.32 10.07 -6.34
CA ILE A 23 -16.97 8.88 -5.56
C ILE A 23 -17.49 9.03 -4.12
N GLY A 24 -17.35 10.20 -3.51
CA GLY A 24 -17.88 10.48 -2.18
C GLY A 24 -19.39 10.27 -2.10
N ILE A 25 -20.15 10.84 -3.04
CA ILE A 25 -21.61 10.65 -3.13
C ILE A 25 -21.94 9.16 -3.27
N TRP A 26 -21.22 8.43 -4.12
CA TRP A 26 -21.42 6.99 -4.31
C TRP A 26 -21.14 6.17 -3.04
N VAL A 27 -20.05 6.47 -2.33
CA VAL A 27 -19.69 5.79 -1.06
C VAL A 27 -20.74 6.06 0.01
N PHE A 28 -21.13 7.33 0.20
CA PHE A 28 -22.14 7.73 1.19
C PHE A 28 -23.58 7.42 0.76
N TYR A 29 -23.80 6.91 -0.46
CA TYR A 29 -25.12 6.44 -0.89
C TYR A 29 -25.55 5.17 -0.14
N SER A 30 -24.60 4.27 0.16
CA SER A 30 -24.90 3.06 0.94
C SER A 30 -25.25 3.40 2.40
N VAL A 31 -26.29 2.74 2.95
CA VAL A 31 -26.71 2.98 4.34
C VAL A 31 -25.76 2.26 5.29
N GLU A 32 -25.30 1.07 4.89
CA GLU A 32 -24.40 0.21 5.64
C GLU A 32 -23.06 0.89 5.94
N PHE A 33 -22.52 1.67 4.99
CA PHE A 33 -21.27 2.40 5.21
C PHE A 33 -21.45 3.58 6.17
N ARG A 34 -22.62 4.24 6.14
CA ARG A 34 -22.93 5.39 7.01
C ARG A 34 -23.10 4.98 8.46
N GLU A 35 -23.60 3.78 8.72
CA GLU A 35 -23.77 3.25 10.07
C GLU A 35 -22.44 2.79 10.70
N GLN A 36 -21.44 2.44 9.88
CA GLN A 36 -20.12 2.00 10.33
C GLN A 36 -19.16 3.20 10.55
N LEU A 37 -19.40 3.94 11.64
CA LEU A 37 -18.64 5.14 11.98
C LEU A 37 -17.11 4.91 12.05
N SER A 38 -16.66 3.72 12.46
CA SER A 38 -15.24 3.35 12.50
C SER A 38 -14.57 3.38 11.12
N LEU A 39 -15.27 2.93 10.08
CA LEU A 39 -14.77 2.96 8.70
C LEU A 39 -14.73 4.38 8.14
N VAL A 40 -15.77 5.17 8.41
CA VAL A 40 -15.85 6.57 7.98
C VAL A 40 -14.73 7.39 8.61
N LEU A 41 -14.57 7.30 9.94
CA LEU A 41 -13.52 8.00 10.67
C LEU A 41 -12.13 7.52 10.23
N GLY A 42 -11.94 6.21 10.09
CA GLY A 42 -10.68 5.65 9.59
C GLY A 42 -10.32 6.20 8.21
N GLY A 43 -11.26 6.18 7.27
CA GLY A 43 -11.06 6.72 5.92
C GLY A 43 -10.70 8.21 5.92
N PHE A 44 -11.37 9.02 6.75
CA PHE A 44 -11.06 10.43 6.87
C PHE A 44 -9.67 10.67 7.46
N VAL A 45 -9.29 9.94 8.51
CA VAL A 45 -7.96 10.04 9.14
C VAL A 45 -6.85 9.65 8.15
N PHE A 46 -7.02 8.54 7.42
CA PHE A 46 -6.05 8.14 6.40
C PHE A 46 -5.96 9.16 5.26
N GLY A 47 -7.11 9.66 4.77
CA GLY A 47 -7.14 10.70 3.73
C GLY A 47 -6.44 11.99 4.18
N ALA A 48 -6.72 12.45 5.40
CA ALA A 48 -6.07 13.61 5.99
C ALA A 48 -4.56 13.40 6.16
N ALA A 49 -4.13 12.20 6.55
CA ALA A 49 -2.71 11.87 6.62
C ALA A 49 -2.05 11.96 5.24
N ILE A 50 -2.64 11.39 4.18
CA ILE A 50 -2.09 11.49 2.82
C ILE A 50 -1.97 12.94 2.35
N VAL A 51 -3.00 13.77 2.56
CA VAL A 51 -2.96 15.20 2.24
C VAL A 51 -1.90 15.92 3.05
N GLY A 52 -1.78 15.59 4.34
CA GLY A 52 -0.72 16.12 5.22
C GLY A 52 0.68 15.77 4.71
N GLY A 53 0.89 14.53 4.24
CA GLY A 53 2.15 14.11 3.62
C GLY A 53 2.51 14.97 2.42
N TRP A 54 1.59 15.11 1.46
CA TRP A 54 1.78 15.98 0.29
C TRP A 54 2.03 17.44 0.69
N TYR A 55 1.32 17.95 1.68
CA TYR A 55 1.50 19.32 2.16
C TYR A 55 2.89 19.53 2.78
N VAL A 56 3.39 18.57 3.55
CA VAL A 56 4.71 18.65 4.17
C VAL A 56 5.82 18.61 3.13
N THR A 57 5.71 17.74 2.12
CA THR A 57 6.78 17.54 1.12
C THR A 57 6.72 18.49 -0.06
N SER A 58 5.52 18.94 -0.45
CA SER A 58 5.29 19.77 -1.64
C SER A 58 4.80 21.19 -1.31
N GLY A 59 4.54 21.46 -0.04
CA GLY A 59 4.25 22.80 0.47
C GLY A 59 5.50 23.68 0.60
N PRO A 60 5.37 24.87 1.21
CA PRO A 60 6.46 25.85 1.28
C PRO A 60 7.73 25.31 1.96
N ILE A 61 7.56 24.52 3.03
CA ILE A 61 8.68 23.93 3.79
C ILE A 61 9.38 22.86 2.94
N GLY A 62 8.61 21.97 2.32
CA GLY A 62 9.16 20.92 1.46
C GLY A 62 9.86 21.47 0.23
N LYS A 63 9.32 22.50 -0.42
CA LYS A 63 9.98 23.18 -1.53
C LYS A 63 11.28 23.88 -1.13
N ALA A 64 11.30 24.58 0.01
CA ALA A 64 12.53 25.17 0.52
C ALA A 64 13.61 24.11 0.80
N TRP A 65 13.19 22.93 1.28
CA TRP A 65 14.09 21.80 1.47
C TRP A 65 14.60 21.20 0.14
N GLN A 66 13.71 21.06 -0.86
CA GLN A 66 14.06 20.62 -2.21
C GLN A 66 15.07 21.58 -2.85
N GLU A 67 14.81 22.88 -2.81
CA GLU A 67 15.72 23.91 -3.32
C GLU A 67 17.07 23.83 -2.62
N THR A 68 17.10 23.72 -1.28
CA THR A 68 18.35 23.59 -0.53
C THR A 68 19.13 22.34 -0.93
N ALA A 69 18.43 21.21 -1.09
CA ALA A 69 19.04 19.94 -1.48
C ALA A 69 19.63 19.97 -2.90
N GLU A 70 19.02 20.70 -3.83
CA GLU A 70 19.53 20.86 -5.19
C GLU A 70 20.89 21.59 -5.23
N TRP A 71 21.15 22.49 -4.27
CA TRP A 71 22.41 23.22 -4.17
C TRP A 71 23.50 22.48 -3.36
N MET A 72 23.23 21.28 -2.85
CA MET A 72 24.21 20.47 -2.11
C MET A 72 25.02 19.57 -3.06
N ASP A 73 26.34 19.48 -2.85
CA ASP A 73 27.21 18.55 -3.60
C ASP A 73 26.78 17.08 -3.44
N GLN A 74 26.16 16.75 -2.30
CA GLN A 74 25.54 15.45 -2.03
C GLN A 74 24.09 15.65 -1.54
N PRO A 75 23.08 15.52 -2.42
CA PRO A 75 21.70 15.69 -2.01
C PRO A 75 21.27 14.56 -1.05
N PRO A 76 20.46 14.87 -0.01
CA PRO A 76 19.86 13.86 0.84
C PRO A 76 18.97 12.90 0.03
N ILE A 77 18.86 11.65 0.46
CA ILE A 77 18.01 10.66 -0.22
C ILE A 77 16.54 10.92 0.12
N GLY A 78 15.67 10.76 -0.87
CA GLY A 78 14.22 10.89 -0.68
C GLY A 78 13.77 12.34 -0.52
N VAL A 79 14.47 13.30 -1.13
CA VAL A 79 14.00 14.68 -1.28
C VAL A 79 13.19 14.79 -2.56
N GLY A 80 11.89 15.08 -2.43
CA GLY A 80 10.97 15.18 -3.55
C GLY A 80 9.52 15.14 -3.11
N ASP A 81 8.62 15.40 -4.06
CA ASP A 81 7.18 15.37 -3.85
C ASP A 81 6.71 13.94 -3.59
N GLN A 82 6.37 13.63 -2.34
CA GLN A 82 5.96 12.29 -1.93
C GLN A 82 4.95 12.34 -0.79
N SER A 83 4.05 11.37 -0.75
CA SER A 83 3.25 11.13 0.45
C SER A 83 3.50 9.69 0.91
N TYR A 84 2.64 9.15 1.76
CA TYR A 84 2.88 7.87 2.41
C TYR A 84 3.03 6.73 1.41
N THR A 85 4.16 6.05 1.51
CA THR A 85 4.50 4.79 0.84
C THR A 85 5.48 4.05 1.74
N PHE A 86 5.54 2.73 1.65
CA PHE A 86 6.32 1.93 2.61
C PHE A 86 7.38 1.04 1.95
N ILE A 87 7.33 0.81 0.64
CA ILE A 87 8.34 -0.06 0.00
C ILE A 87 9.72 0.57 0.01
N ASN A 88 9.88 1.75 -0.61
CA ASN A 88 11.17 2.41 -0.67
C ASN A 88 11.68 2.82 0.72
N PRO A 89 10.86 3.43 1.60
CA PRO A 89 11.32 3.85 2.92
C PRO A 89 11.77 2.72 3.85
N MET A 90 11.26 1.50 3.70
CA MET A 90 11.78 0.35 4.45
C MET A 90 13.24 0.05 4.09
N GLY A 91 13.60 0.16 2.81
CA GLY A 91 14.98 0.04 2.34
C GLY A 91 15.85 1.20 2.84
N GLU A 92 15.36 2.43 2.73
CA GLU A 92 16.05 3.62 3.24
C GLU A 92 16.30 3.54 4.75
N THR A 93 15.33 3.03 5.52
CA THR A 93 15.46 2.85 6.98
C THR A 93 16.59 1.86 7.31
N LEU A 94 16.73 0.78 6.53
CA LEU A 94 17.82 -0.18 6.71
C LEU A 94 19.18 0.48 6.43
N VAL A 95 19.28 1.25 5.34
CA VAL A 95 20.52 1.97 4.98
C VAL A 95 20.86 3.03 6.01
N TYR A 96 19.86 3.78 6.51
CA TYR A 96 20.01 4.75 7.59
C TYR A 96 20.59 4.11 8.85
N PHE A 97 20.07 2.95 9.26
CA PHE A 97 20.61 2.22 10.41
C PHE A 97 22.04 1.72 10.18
N GLN A 98 22.33 1.16 9.00
CA GLN A 98 23.67 0.68 8.63
C GLN A 98 24.70 1.81 8.55
N SER A 99 24.27 3.03 8.20
CA SER A 99 25.13 4.21 8.12
C SER A 99 25.52 4.81 9.47
N GLY A 100 24.98 4.28 10.58
CA GLY A 100 25.19 4.84 11.91
C GLY A 100 24.36 6.10 12.19
N PHE A 101 23.12 6.16 11.69
CA PHE A 101 22.18 7.27 11.87
C PHE A 101 22.61 8.58 11.20
N ASN A 102 23.14 8.50 9.98
CA ASN A 102 23.52 9.69 9.21
C ASN A 102 22.28 10.53 8.85
N GLU A 103 22.28 11.81 9.27
CA GLU A 103 21.18 12.77 9.05
C GLU A 103 20.84 12.97 7.56
N LEU A 104 21.80 12.79 6.65
CA LEU A 104 21.59 12.91 5.20
C LEU A 104 20.68 11.81 4.61
N LEU A 105 20.48 10.71 5.35
CA LEU A 105 19.63 9.58 4.95
C LEU A 105 18.26 9.61 5.63
N LEU A 106 17.99 10.63 6.45
CA LEU A 106 16.72 10.79 7.14
C LEU A 106 15.68 11.42 6.20
N SER A 107 14.93 10.57 5.50
CA SER A 107 13.85 11.00 4.59
C SER A 107 12.50 11.11 5.31
N PHE A 108 11.54 11.80 4.68
CA PHE A 108 10.13 11.78 5.12
C PHE A 108 9.61 10.33 5.25
N GLY A 109 10.00 9.48 4.32
CA GLY A 109 9.70 8.06 4.33
C GLY A 109 10.18 7.36 5.61
N VAL A 110 11.46 7.51 5.96
CA VAL A 110 12.05 6.89 7.16
C VAL A 110 11.31 7.34 8.43
N CYS A 111 11.05 8.65 8.54
CA CYS A 111 10.26 9.21 9.63
C CYS A 111 8.83 8.63 9.67
N SER A 112 8.20 8.43 8.52
CA SER A 112 6.85 7.86 8.42
C SER A 112 6.79 6.40 8.87
N VAL A 113 7.80 5.59 8.53
CA VAL A 113 7.93 4.19 8.97
C VAL A 113 8.06 4.13 10.49
N ALA A 114 9.00 4.91 11.04
CA ALA A 114 9.19 4.99 12.49
C ALA A 114 7.93 5.48 13.21
N GLY A 115 7.24 6.49 12.66
CA GLY A 115 5.99 7.03 13.18
C GLY A 115 4.86 6.00 13.22
N VAL A 116 4.69 5.18 12.17
CA VAL A 116 3.68 4.12 12.15
C VAL A 116 3.98 3.02 13.17
N ILE A 117 5.25 2.61 13.29
CA ILE A 117 5.67 1.61 14.28
C ILE A 117 5.41 2.14 15.70
N PHE A 118 5.88 3.35 16.01
CA PHE A 118 5.71 3.94 17.34
C PHE A 118 4.24 4.22 17.66
N GLY A 119 3.49 4.76 16.69
CA GLY A 119 2.07 5.08 16.84
C GLY A 119 1.21 3.84 17.06
N SER A 120 1.44 2.77 16.29
CA SER A 120 0.73 1.49 16.48
C SER A 120 1.07 0.83 17.81
N PHE A 121 2.34 0.91 18.24
CA PHE A 121 2.76 0.42 19.55
C PHE A 121 2.08 1.18 20.70
N MET A 122 2.11 2.52 20.67
CA MET A 122 1.41 3.36 21.66
C MET A 122 -0.09 3.07 21.69
N TYR A 123 -0.72 2.99 20.53
CA TYR A 123 -2.14 2.66 20.43
C TYR A 123 -2.43 1.29 21.08
N SER A 124 -1.61 0.26 20.81
CA SER A 124 -1.80 -1.09 21.37
C SER A 124 -1.71 -1.14 22.91
N ILE A 125 -0.87 -0.28 23.50
CA ILE A 125 -0.74 -0.15 24.97
C ILE A 125 -1.98 0.55 25.54
N PHE A 126 -2.40 1.66 24.93
CA PHE A 126 -3.57 2.41 25.40
C PHE A 126 -4.87 1.62 25.26
N SER A 127 -5.04 0.87 24.16
CA SER A 127 -6.16 -0.04 23.96
C SER A 127 -6.08 -1.31 24.82
N ARG A 128 -4.98 -1.50 25.57
CA ARG A 128 -4.70 -2.70 26.37
C ARG A 128 -4.80 -4.00 25.56
N SER A 129 -4.51 -3.94 24.27
CA SER A 129 -4.57 -5.07 23.34
C SER A 129 -3.18 -5.56 22.94
N PHE A 130 -2.13 -5.09 23.60
CA PHE A 130 -0.77 -5.54 23.36
C PHE A 130 -0.59 -7.00 23.79
N HIS A 131 -0.34 -7.86 22.82
CA HIS A 131 -0.03 -9.27 23.01
C HIS A 131 1.21 -9.61 22.18
N LEU A 132 2.16 -10.32 22.79
CA LEU A 132 3.33 -10.81 22.08
C LEU A 132 3.01 -12.19 21.50
N GLU A 133 2.81 -12.26 20.19
CA GLU A 133 2.52 -13.50 19.48
C GLU A 133 3.76 -14.01 18.75
N TRP A 134 3.91 -15.33 18.73
CA TRP A 134 4.94 -16.02 17.95
C TRP A 134 4.30 -17.04 17.01
N PHE A 135 5.03 -17.40 15.95
CA PHE A 135 4.54 -18.34 14.94
C PHE A 135 4.21 -19.71 15.56
N PRO A 136 3.03 -20.29 15.25
CA PRO A 136 2.60 -21.57 15.80
C PRO A 136 3.46 -22.75 15.31
N SER A 137 4.15 -22.62 14.18
CA SER A 137 5.07 -23.64 13.68
C SER A 137 6.20 -23.05 12.84
N VAL A 138 7.31 -23.78 12.71
CA VAL A 138 8.43 -23.41 11.83
C VAL A 138 7.98 -23.34 10.36
N LYS A 139 7.07 -24.24 9.95
CA LYS A 139 6.48 -24.21 8.60
C LYS A 139 5.71 -22.92 8.35
N ASP A 140 5.00 -22.44 9.36
CA ASP A 140 4.25 -21.19 9.26
C ASP A 140 5.18 -19.97 9.19
N PHE A 141 6.26 -19.96 9.97
CA PHE A 141 7.32 -18.94 9.84
C PHE A 141 7.89 -18.89 8.41
N PHE A 142 8.25 -20.02 7.81
CA PHE A 142 8.75 -20.05 6.43
C PHE A 142 7.73 -19.57 5.41
N ASN A 143 6.43 -19.90 5.59
CA ASN A 143 5.38 -19.39 4.73
C ASN A 143 5.29 -17.85 4.77
N HIS A 144 5.38 -17.27 5.97
CA HIS A 144 5.38 -15.82 6.15
C HIS A 144 6.64 -15.17 5.57
N LEU A 145 7.80 -15.79 5.77
CA LEU A 145 9.08 -15.32 5.22
C LEU A 145 9.06 -15.30 3.69
N ILE A 146 8.59 -16.38 3.05
CA ILE A 146 8.44 -16.43 1.58
C ILE A 146 7.46 -15.36 1.12
N GLY A 147 6.35 -15.17 1.83
CA GLY A 147 5.40 -14.09 1.56
C GLY A 147 6.04 -12.70 1.63
N ALA A 148 6.82 -12.43 2.67
CA ALA A 148 7.53 -11.15 2.85
C ALA A 148 8.54 -10.89 1.72
N ILE A 149 9.30 -11.91 1.30
CA ILE A 149 10.23 -11.80 0.17
C ILE A 149 9.48 -11.49 -1.13
N LEU A 150 8.39 -12.20 -1.42
CA LEU A 150 7.57 -11.97 -2.60
C LEU A 150 6.94 -10.57 -2.59
N MET A 151 6.47 -10.10 -1.43
CA MET A 151 5.96 -8.73 -1.26
C MET A 151 7.04 -7.67 -1.47
N GLY A 152 8.26 -7.89 -0.98
CA GLY A 152 9.39 -6.99 -1.20
C GLY A 152 9.76 -6.86 -2.68
N ILE A 153 9.96 -8.00 -3.35
CA ILE A 153 10.27 -8.05 -4.79
C ILE A 153 9.12 -7.42 -5.59
N GLY A 154 7.88 -7.83 -5.34
CA GLY A 154 6.70 -7.31 -6.01
C GLY A 154 6.50 -5.81 -5.78
N GLY A 155 6.74 -5.32 -4.57
CA GLY A 155 6.63 -3.90 -4.23
C GLY A 155 7.64 -3.03 -4.98
N VAL A 156 8.88 -3.50 -5.13
CA VAL A 156 9.92 -2.78 -5.91
C VAL A 156 9.56 -2.77 -7.39
N LEU A 157 9.13 -3.91 -7.96
CA LEU A 157 8.70 -4.01 -9.36
C LEU A 157 7.47 -3.14 -9.65
N ALA A 158 6.55 -3.05 -8.68
CA ALA A 158 5.35 -2.21 -8.76
C ALA A 158 5.62 -0.73 -8.44
N MET A 159 6.85 -0.38 -8.05
CA MET A 159 7.24 0.95 -7.55
C MET A 159 6.30 1.45 -6.44
N GLY A 160 5.83 0.57 -5.56
CA GLY A 160 5.00 0.93 -4.42
C GLY A 160 4.22 -0.22 -3.80
N CYS A 161 3.55 0.08 -2.68
CA CYS A 161 2.64 -0.84 -1.99
C CYS A 161 1.19 -0.40 -2.17
N THR A 162 0.25 -1.12 -1.54
CA THR A 162 -1.17 -0.76 -1.52
C THR A 162 -1.39 0.69 -1.06
N ILE A 163 -0.71 1.16 -0.01
CA ILE A 163 -0.88 2.55 0.44
C ILE A 163 -0.29 3.53 -0.59
N GLY A 164 0.91 3.24 -1.10
CA GLY A 164 1.59 4.09 -2.08
C GLY A 164 0.88 4.19 -3.43
N GLN A 165 0.32 3.09 -3.95
CA GLN A 165 -0.27 3.05 -5.30
C GLN A 165 -1.80 3.11 -5.28
N ALA A 166 -2.48 2.52 -4.28
CA ALA A 166 -3.93 2.58 -4.20
C ALA A 166 -4.45 3.88 -3.58
N VAL A 167 -3.77 4.43 -2.58
CA VAL A 167 -4.24 5.64 -1.87
C VAL A 167 -3.48 6.88 -2.36
N THR A 168 -2.16 6.89 -2.18
CA THR A 168 -1.32 8.02 -2.59
C THR A 168 -1.24 8.16 -4.12
N GLY A 169 -1.09 7.06 -4.85
CA GLY A 169 -1.01 7.07 -6.31
C GLY A 169 -2.33 7.46 -6.98
N SER A 170 -3.46 7.00 -6.44
CA SER A 170 -4.79 7.34 -6.98
C SER A 170 -5.13 8.83 -6.78
N SER A 171 -4.62 9.48 -5.73
CA SER A 171 -4.79 10.93 -5.54
C SER A 171 -4.10 11.76 -6.63
N THR A 172 -3.08 11.20 -7.30
CA THR A 172 -2.41 11.84 -8.45
C THR A 172 -3.10 11.57 -9.79
N LEU A 173 -4.18 10.78 -9.79
CA LEU A 173 -4.87 10.32 -11.00
C LEU A 173 -3.90 9.72 -12.03
N SER A 174 -3.00 8.86 -11.56
CA SER A 174 -2.05 8.13 -12.39
C SER A 174 -2.63 6.82 -12.89
N ILE A 175 -2.61 6.60 -14.21
CA ILE A 175 -3.03 5.33 -14.83
C ILE A 175 -2.18 4.16 -14.29
N GLY A 176 -0.86 4.40 -14.13
CA GLY A 176 0.05 3.38 -13.59
C GLY A 176 -0.36 2.91 -12.20
N SER A 177 -0.80 3.83 -11.35
CA SER A 177 -1.27 3.52 -10.00
C SER A 177 -2.53 2.66 -9.99
N PHE A 178 -3.48 2.92 -10.90
CA PHE A 178 -4.67 2.06 -11.05
C PHE A 178 -4.31 0.66 -11.55
N ILE A 179 -3.43 0.53 -12.55
CA ILE A 179 -2.99 -0.77 -13.06
C ILE A 179 -2.34 -1.60 -11.94
N VAL A 180 -1.45 -0.97 -11.18
CA VAL A 180 -0.77 -1.61 -10.05
C VAL A 180 -1.78 -2.00 -8.96
N PHE A 181 -2.69 -1.10 -8.60
CA PHE A 181 -3.73 -1.38 -7.61
C PHE A 181 -4.60 -2.58 -7.99
N PHE A 182 -5.11 -2.64 -9.22
CA PHE A 182 -5.91 -3.78 -9.67
C PHE A 182 -5.09 -5.07 -9.76
N SER A 183 -3.81 -4.98 -10.11
CA SER A 183 -2.90 -6.14 -10.10
C SER A 183 -2.68 -6.68 -8.69
N ILE A 184 -2.49 -5.79 -7.69
CA ILE A 184 -2.39 -6.17 -6.28
C ILE A 184 -3.70 -6.82 -5.81
N LEU A 185 -4.86 -6.26 -6.17
CA LEU A 185 -6.17 -6.80 -5.81
C LEU A 185 -6.39 -8.20 -6.39
N LEU A 186 -6.07 -8.41 -7.67
CA LEU A 186 -6.15 -9.71 -8.32
C LEU A 186 -5.20 -10.71 -7.67
N GLY A 187 -3.95 -10.32 -7.41
CA GLY A 187 -2.97 -11.16 -6.71
C GLY A 187 -3.47 -11.59 -5.33
N SER A 188 -3.97 -10.64 -4.53
CA SER A 188 -4.52 -10.91 -3.20
C SER A 188 -5.73 -11.86 -3.25
N ALA A 189 -6.67 -11.62 -4.16
CA ALA A 189 -7.85 -12.46 -4.34
C ALA A 189 -7.47 -13.91 -4.69
N VAL A 190 -6.51 -14.09 -5.62
CA VAL A 190 -5.99 -15.42 -5.99
C VAL A 190 -5.28 -16.07 -4.80
N SER A 191 -4.45 -15.33 -4.06
CA SER A 191 -3.72 -15.86 -2.90
C SER A 191 -4.66 -16.31 -1.79
N ILE A 192 -5.65 -15.50 -1.41
CA ILE A 192 -6.65 -15.84 -0.39
C ILE A 192 -7.40 -17.11 -0.81
N LYS A 193 -7.87 -17.15 -2.06
CA LYS A 193 -8.62 -18.29 -2.56
C LYS A 193 -7.78 -19.56 -2.64
N THR A 194 -6.51 -19.44 -3.06
CA THR A 194 -5.55 -20.56 -3.05
C THR A 194 -5.36 -21.12 -1.64
N ARG A 195 -5.21 -20.24 -0.63
CA ARG A 195 -5.09 -20.67 0.77
C ARG A 195 -6.35 -21.35 1.28
N TYR A 196 -7.53 -20.85 0.89
CA TYR A 196 -8.80 -21.47 1.24
C TYR A 196 -8.92 -22.90 0.67
N TYR A 197 -8.52 -23.10 -0.59
CA TYR A 197 -8.46 -24.42 -1.21
C TYR A 197 -7.50 -25.38 -0.50
N LEU A 198 -6.34 -24.90 -0.06
CA LEU A 198 -5.37 -25.72 0.69
C LEU A 198 -5.89 -26.15 2.07
N LEU A 199 -6.71 -25.31 2.70
CA LEU A 199 -7.31 -25.58 4.01
C LEU A 199 -8.55 -26.48 3.91
N TYR A 200 -9.34 -26.33 2.85
CA TYR A 200 -10.55 -27.14 2.65
C TYR A 200 -10.23 -28.57 2.18
N TYR A 201 -9.23 -28.73 1.30
CA TYR A 201 -8.78 -30.03 0.77
C TYR A 201 -7.47 -30.49 1.41
N GLU A 202 -7.40 -30.47 2.75
CA GLU A 202 -6.24 -30.98 3.49
C GLU A 202 -5.97 -32.46 3.14
N GLY A 203 -4.83 -32.73 2.50
CA GLY A 203 -4.38 -34.09 2.13
C GLY A 203 -4.36 -34.38 0.62
N GLU A 204 -5.21 -33.74 -0.17
CA GLU A 204 -5.30 -33.99 -1.64
C GLU A 204 -4.80 -32.81 -2.49
N ALA A 205 -4.91 -31.59 -1.94
CA ALA A 205 -4.49 -30.38 -2.61
C ALA A 205 -2.98 -30.13 -2.44
N ASN A 206 -2.32 -29.85 -3.56
CA ASN A 206 -1.00 -29.22 -3.56
C ASN A 206 -1.13 -27.77 -4.02
N LEU A 207 -0.09 -26.96 -3.80
CA LEU A 207 -0.08 -25.53 -4.12
C LEU A 207 -0.50 -25.27 -5.58
N LEU A 208 -0.02 -26.08 -6.53
CA LEU A 208 -0.35 -25.93 -7.95
C LEU A 208 -1.83 -26.22 -8.26
N LYS A 209 -2.40 -27.31 -7.72
CA LYS A 209 -3.83 -27.63 -7.88
C LYS A 209 -4.69 -26.52 -7.27
N ALA A 210 -4.31 -26.00 -6.11
CA ALA A 210 -5.02 -24.93 -5.43
C ALA A 210 -4.98 -23.60 -6.22
N ILE A 211 -3.82 -23.24 -6.79
CA ILE A 211 -3.69 -22.06 -7.65
C ILE A 211 -4.54 -22.20 -8.91
N ILE A 212 -4.48 -23.36 -9.58
CA ILE A 212 -5.26 -23.62 -10.80
C ILE A 212 -6.76 -23.56 -10.50
N ALA A 213 -7.21 -24.14 -9.38
CA ALA A 213 -8.60 -24.06 -8.94
C ALA A 213 -9.02 -22.61 -8.62
N ALA A 214 -8.18 -21.84 -7.92
CA ALA A 214 -8.43 -20.43 -7.63
C ALA A 214 -8.55 -19.57 -8.90
N LEU A 215 -7.67 -19.78 -9.88
CA LEU A 215 -7.69 -19.09 -11.17
C LEU A 215 -8.91 -19.47 -12.02
N ALA A 216 -9.31 -20.74 -12.01
CA ALA A 216 -10.49 -21.22 -12.71
C ALA A 216 -11.77 -20.57 -12.15
N ASP A 217 -11.85 -20.42 -10.83
CA ASP A 217 -13.02 -19.83 -10.19
C ASP A 217 -13.13 -18.31 -10.40
N ILE A 218 -12.00 -17.61 -10.44
CA ILE A 218 -11.96 -16.17 -10.76
C ILE A 218 -12.12 -15.93 -12.28
N ARG A 219 -12.39 -17.00 -13.06
CA ARG A 219 -12.59 -16.98 -14.52
C ARG A 219 -11.37 -16.51 -15.32
N LEU A 220 -10.19 -16.57 -14.73
CA LEU A 220 -8.92 -16.30 -15.41
C LEU A 220 -8.40 -17.50 -16.19
N MET A 221 -8.85 -18.72 -15.85
CA MET A 221 -8.47 -19.96 -16.52
C MET A 221 -9.72 -20.76 -16.93
N PRO A 222 -9.68 -21.52 -18.05
CA PRO A 222 -10.81 -22.35 -18.46
C PRO A 222 -11.14 -23.39 -17.39
N LYS A 223 -12.44 -23.62 -17.14
CA LYS A 223 -12.93 -24.58 -16.14
C LYS A 223 -12.46 -26.02 -16.38
N SER A 224 -12.04 -26.35 -17.60
CA SER A 224 -11.49 -27.67 -17.97
C SER A 224 -10.17 -28.01 -17.28
N PHE A 225 -9.40 -27.01 -16.83
CA PHE A 225 -8.14 -27.23 -16.12
C PHE A 225 -8.33 -27.43 -14.61
N ARG A 226 -9.57 -27.30 -14.08
CA ARG A 226 -9.86 -27.42 -12.66
C ARG A 226 -9.62 -28.85 -12.18
N ARG A 227 -8.74 -29.02 -11.19
CA ARG A 227 -8.35 -30.33 -10.61
C ARG A 227 -8.91 -30.57 -9.19
N LEU A 228 -9.68 -29.63 -8.66
CA LEU A 228 -10.36 -29.69 -7.37
C LEU A 228 -11.83 -29.28 -7.59
N ASP A 229 -12.73 -29.77 -6.75
CA ASP A 229 -14.13 -29.34 -6.82
C ASP A 229 -14.30 -27.89 -6.37
N GLN A 230 -15.41 -27.26 -6.76
CA GLN A 230 -15.64 -25.86 -6.43
C GLN A 230 -16.01 -25.72 -4.96
N ILE A 231 -15.42 -24.72 -4.31
CA ILE A 231 -15.88 -24.22 -3.01
C ILE A 231 -16.73 -22.96 -3.22
#